data_AF-A0A936GHB3-F1
#
_entry.id   AF-A0A936GHB3-F1
#
_cell.length_a   1.000
_cell.length_b   1.000
_cell.length_c   1.000
_cell.angle_alpha   90.00
_cell.angle_beta   90.00
_cell.angle_gamma   90.00
#
_symmetry.space_group_name_H-M   'P 1'
#
loop_
_entity.id
_entity.type
_entity.pdbx_description
1 polymer ?
#
loop_
_entity_poly.entity_id
_entity_poly.type
_entity_poly.pdbx_seq_one_letter_code
_entity_poly.pdbx_strand_id
1 'polypeptide(L)'
;MKIVYEQCSKPDIVEVETTTDGYVEVEYLCDGKRYEIGIRNNTLLYSEHSNLNEIPLDKINSKLEKKYLGWILDEVSQVKTNDTTFLKVEILKDGIEQNLYFTNDGKWFKIKPIDISSTLDFNAVEKNSMYKSAKYKFHKPDSVYEMPDLLKEVSGIALSSENVIYCIQDEIGSIFA
;
A
#
# COMPACT_ATOMS: atom_id res chain seq x y z
N MET A 1 -20.12 -7.32 2.10
CA MET A 1 -20.45 -8.76 2.08
C MET A 1 -20.98 -9.25 0.73
N LYS A 2 -22.02 -8.65 0.12
CA LYS A 2 -22.57 -9.14 -1.16
C LYS A 2 -21.52 -9.36 -2.27
N ILE A 3 -20.55 -8.45 -2.39
CA ILE A 3 -19.46 -8.56 -3.37
C ILE A 3 -18.65 -9.86 -3.23
N VAL A 4 -18.39 -10.33 -2.00
CA VAL A 4 -17.64 -11.58 -1.79
C VAL A 4 -18.39 -12.75 -2.43
N TYR A 5 -19.71 -12.80 -2.24
CA TYR A 5 -20.58 -13.83 -2.83
C TYR A 5 -20.74 -13.70 -4.35
N GLU A 6 -20.45 -12.52 -4.92
CA GLU A 6 -20.36 -12.32 -6.36
C GLU A 6 -19.04 -12.86 -6.93
N GLN A 7 -17.97 -12.91 -6.13
CA GLN A 7 -16.68 -13.50 -6.52
C GLN A 7 -16.64 -15.02 -6.29
N CYS A 8 -17.28 -15.51 -5.23
CA CYS A 8 -17.31 -16.92 -4.87
C CYS A 8 -18.71 -17.33 -4.41
N SER A 9 -19.27 -18.40 -4.96
CA SER A 9 -20.63 -18.83 -4.60
C SER A 9 -20.76 -19.32 -3.16
N LYS A 10 -19.67 -19.85 -2.58
CA LYS A 10 -19.60 -20.40 -1.22
C LYS A 10 -18.27 -20.01 -0.56
N PRO A 11 -18.09 -18.73 -0.19
CA PRO A 11 -16.89 -18.28 0.47
C PRO A 11 -16.93 -18.69 1.94
N ASP A 12 -15.81 -19.20 2.45
CA ASP A 12 -15.56 -19.32 3.88
C ASP A 12 -14.76 -18.09 4.31
N ILE A 13 -15.42 -17.11 4.92
CA ILE A 13 -14.78 -15.86 5.36
C ILE A 13 -13.80 -16.18 6.50
N VAL A 14 -12.54 -15.80 6.30
CA VAL A 14 -11.47 -15.97 7.27
C VAL A 14 -11.35 -14.71 8.12
N GLU A 15 -11.27 -13.55 7.47
CA GLU A 15 -11.04 -12.28 8.14
C GLU A 15 -11.75 -11.12 7.43
N VAL A 16 -12.12 -10.11 8.22
CA VAL A 16 -12.67 -8.85 7.72
C VAL A 16 -12.04 -7.71 8.51
N GLU A 17 -11.26 -6.88 7.83
CA GLU A 17 -10.57 -5.74 8.44
C GLU A 17 -11.02 -4.43 7.77
N THR A 18 -11.11 -3.35 8.55
CA THR A 18 -11.26 -2.00 7.99
C THR A 18 -9.90 -1.34 8.02
N THR A 19 -9.39 -1.01 6.84
CA THR A 19 -8.08 -0.35 6.71
C THR A 19 -8.15 1.09 7.17
N THR A 20 -6.99 1.65 7.54
CA THR A 20 -6.84 3.07 7.90
C THR A 20 -7.26 4.01 6.77
N ASP A 21 -7.10 3.56 5.52
CA ASP A 21 -7.54 4.26 4.31
C ASP A 21 -9.07 4.15 4.07
N GLY A 22 -9.82 3.49 4.95
CA GLY A 22 -11.28 3.47 4.95
C GLY A 22 -11.90 2.56 3.89
N TYR A 23 -11.19 1.53 3.42
CA TYR A 23 -11.79 0.41 2.70
C TYR A 23 -11.82 -0.83 3.60
N VAL A 24 -12.62 -1.82 3.22
CA VAL A 24 -12.76 -3.08 3.94
C VAL A 24 -11.99 -4.15 3.16
N GLU A 25 -11.03 -4.77 3.81
CA GLU A 25 -10.37 -5.99 3.32
C GLU A 25 -11.15 -7.20 3.81
N VAL A 26 -11.37 -8.15 2.91
CA VAL A 26 -12.02 -9.42 3.22
C VAL A 26 -11.14 -10.54 2.72
N GLU A 27 -10.67 -11.34 3.65
CA GLU A 27 -9.97 -12.57 3.36
C GLU A 27 -10.94 -13.76 3.44
N TYR A 28 -10.90 -14.64 2.45
CA TYR A 28 -11.78 -15.79 2.39
C TYR A 28 -11.15 -16.97 1.64
N LEU A 29 -11.63 -18.17 1.93
CA LEU A 29 -11.37 -19.36 1.14
C LEU A 29 -12.49 -19.55 0.11
N CYS A 30 -12.12 -19.85 -1.12
CA CYS A 30 -13.04 -20.31 -2.16
C CYS A 30 -12.50 -21.59 -2.78
N ASP A 31 -13.25 -22.69 -2.64
CA ASP A 31 -12.82 -24.03 -3.07
C ASP A 31 -11.42 -24.42 -2.56
N GLY A 32 -11.13 -24.06 -1.30
CA GLY A 32 -9.86 -24.33 -0.62
C GLY A 32 -8.69 -23.43 -1.03
N LYS A 33 -8.92 -22.43 -1.89
CA LYS A 33 -7.91 -21.42 -2.26
C LYS A 33 -8.15 -20.11 -1.51
N ARG A 34 -7.07 -19.48 -1.06
CA ARG A 34 -7.09 -18.20 -0.35
C ARG A 34 -7.25 -17.05 -1.34
N TYR A 35 -8.15 -16.14 -0.99
CA TYR A 35 -8.42 -14.91 -1.72
C TYR A 35 -8.52 -13.75 -0.72
N GLU A 36 -8.09 -12.58 -1.18
CA GLU A 36 -8.32 -11.33 -0.48
C GLU A 36 -8.96 -10.33 -1.45
N ILE A 37 -9.91 -9.54 -0.98
CA ILE A 37 -10.51 -8.45 -1.76
C ILE A 37 -10.60 -7.17 -0.95
N GLY A 38 -10.30 -6.05 -1.60
CA GLY A 38 -10.56 -4.71 -1.07
C GLY A 38 -11.90 -4.16 -1.57
N ILE A 39 -12.75 -3.68 -0.67
CA ILE A 39 -14.07 -3.14 -0.97
C ILE A 39 -14.24 -1.74 -0.38
N ARG A 40 -14.68 -0.78 -1.19
CA ARG A 40 -15.09 0.56 -0.71
C ARG A 40 -16.44 0.95 -1.30
N ASN A 41 -17.36 1.45 -0.48
CA ASN A 41 -18.70 1.90 -0.92
C ASN A 41 -19.45 0.86 -1.78
N ASN A 42 -19.31 -0.41 -1.43
CA ASN A 42 -19.88 -1.53 -2.17
C ASN A 42 -19.37 -1.65 -3.63
N THR A 43 -18.12 -1.26 -3.87
CA THR A 43 -17.37 -1.45 -5.11
C THR A 43 -16.10 -2.24 -4.83
N LEU A 44 -15.79 -3.23 -5.67
CA LEU A 44 -14.54 -3.97 -5.63
C LEU A 44 -13.39 -3.07 -6.11
N LEU A 45 -12.38 -2.88 -5.27
CA LEU A 45 -11.18 -2.12 -5.59
C LEU A 45 -10.11 -3.02 -6.21
N TYR A 46 -9.86 -4.16 -5.56
CA TYR A 46 -8.93 -5.16 -6.04
C TYR A 46 -9.33 -6.57 -5.57
N SER A 47 -8.77 -7.56 -6.24
CA SER A 47 -8.77 -8.97 -5.81
C SER A 47 -7.36 -9.54 -5.89
N GLU A 48 -6.95 -10.25 -4.86
CA GLU A 48 -5.66 -10.90 -4.71
C GLU A 48 -5.84 -12.40 -4.50
N HIS A 49 -4.97 -13.19 -5.11
CA HIS A 49 -4.91 -14.64 -4.90
C HIS A 49 -3.53 -15.20 -5.21
N SER A 50 -3.14 -16.26 -4.50
CA SER A 50 -1.89 -16.97 -4.76
C SER A 50 -2.07 -17.90 -5.98
N ASN A 51 -1.39 -17.61 -7.09
CA ASN A 51 -1.38 -18.48 -8.27
C ASN A 51 0.05 -18.70 -8.79
N LEU A 52 0.73 -19.68 -8.20
CA LEU A 52 2.14 -19.98 -8.47
C LEU A 52 2.42 -20.57 -9.86
N ASN A 53 1.41 -21.11 -10.55
CA ASN A 53 1.65 -21.92 -11.76
C ASN A 53 1.99 -21.09 -13.01
N GLU A 54 1.74 -19.77 -13.00
CA GLU A 54 1.96 -18.89 -14.16
C GLU A 54 2.94 -17.75 -13.87
N ILE A 55 3.63 -17.79 -12.72
CA ILE A 55 4.49 -16.71 -12.28
C ILE A 55 5.92 -16.90 -12.81
N PRO A 56 6.56 -15.87 -13.41
CA PRO A 56 7.93 -15.96 -13.92
C PRO A 56 8.97 -15.87 -12.78
N LEU A 57 8.95 -16.84 -11.86
CA LEU A 57 9.77 -16.87 -10.64
C LEU A 57 11.26 -16.71 -10.93
N ASP A 58 11.79 -17.35 -11.98
CA ASP A 58 13.20 -17.23 -12.36
C ASP A 58 13.61 -15.77 -12.63
N LYS A 59 12.75 -14.99 -13.29
CA LYS A 59 13.01 -13.58 -13.58
C LYS A 59 12.93 -12.72 -12.32
N ILE A 60 11.98 -13.03 -11.44
CA ILE A 60 11.79 -12.33 -10.17
C ILE A 60 13.00 -12.58 -9.27
N ASN A 61 13.36 -13.85 -9.03
CA ASN A 61 14.50 -14.24 -8.22
C ASN A 61 15.81 -13.60 -8.73
N SER A 62 16.06 -13.61 -10.04
CA SER A 62 17.25 -12.95 -10.61
C SER A 62 17.30 -11.43 -10.34
N LYS A 63 16.15 -10.76 -10.21
CA LYS A 63 16.08 -9.34 -9.83
C LYS A 63 16.27 -9.14 -8.33
N LEU A 64 15.71 -10.04 -7.50
CA LEU A 64 15.86 -10.01 -6.05
C LEU A 64 17.33 -10.22 -5.66
N GLU A 65 18.01 -11.23 -6.20
CA GLU A 65 19.43 -11.52 -5.93
C GLU A 65 20.36 -10.32 -6.20
N LYS A 66 20.00 -9.47 -7.18
CA LYS A 66 20.80 -8.29 -7.56
C LYS A 66 20.60 -7.08 -6.66
N LYS A 67 19.38 -6.88 -6.12
CA LYS A 67 19.00 -5.63 -5.43
C LYS A 67 18.66 -5.83 -3.94
N TYR A 68 18.29 -7.05 -3.56
CA TYR A 68 17.80 -7.43 -2.24
C TYR A 68 18.62 -8.60 -1.69
N LEU A 69 19.94 -8.44 -1.62
CA LEU A 69 20.84 -9.50 -1.16
C LEU A 69 20.53 -9.90 0.30
N GLY A 70 20.35 -11.21 0.51
CA GLY A 70 20.01 -11.79 1.80
C GLY A 70 18.54 -11.66 2.21
N TRP A 71 17.68 -11.13 1.32
CA TRP A 71 16.23 -11.27 1.47
C TRP A 71 15.77 -12.58 0.86
N ILE A 72 14.78 -13.23 1.48
CA ILE A 72 14.13 -14.42 0.96
C ILE A 72 12.77 -14.04 0.37
N LEU A 73 12.36 -14.71 -0.70
CA LEU A 73 10.99 -14.62 -1.20
C LEU A 73 10.10 -15.47 -0.31
N ASP A 74 9.02 -14.88 0.20
CA ASP A 74 8.03 -15.57 1.04
C ASP A 74 6.79 -15.97 0.22
N GLU A 75 6.01 -14.97 -0.21
CA GLU A 75 4.80 -15.19 -1.02
C GLU A 75 4.85 -14.44 -2.37
N VAL A 76 4.20 -15.03 -3.38
CA VAL A 76 3.81 -14.29 -4.58
C VAL A 76 2.32 -14.46 -4.84
N SER A 77 1.63 -13.33 -4.92
CA SER A 77 0.21 -13.25 -5.24
C SER A 77 -0.02 -12.44 -6.52
N GLN A 78 -1.10 -12.75 -7.22
CA GLN A 78 -1.57 -11.96 -8.35
C GLN A 78 -2.66 -11.01 -7.86
N VAL A 79 -2.42 -9.72 -8.05
CA VAL A 79 -3.35 -8.63 -7.72
C VAL A 79 -3.99 -8.14 -9.01
N LYS A 80 -5.31 -8.06 -9.00
CA LYS A 80 -6.12 -7.53 -10.09
C LYS A 80 -6.92 -6.33 -9.59
N THR A 81 -6.71 -5.18 -10.23
CA THR A 81 -7.52 -3.96 -10.07
C THR A 81 -8.45 -3.81 -11.28
N ASN A 82 -9.20 -2.71 -11.34
CA ASN A 82 -10.07 -2.40 -12.48
C ASN A 82 -9.32 -2.17 -13.79
N ASP A 83 -8.08 -1.67 -13.73
CA ASP A 83 -7.30 -1.23 -14.88
C ASP A 83 -6.04 -2.07 -15.14
N THR A 84 -5.58 -2.84 -14.15
CA THR A 84 -4.33 -3.57 -14.26
C THR A 84 -4.33 -4.91 -13.52
N THR A 85 -3.39 -5.75 -13.88
CA THR A 85 -3.10 -7.00 -13.18
C THR A 85 -1.59 -7.11 -13.07
N PHE A 86 -1.13 -7.33 -11.85
CA PHE A 86 0.29 -7.37 -11.51
C PHE A 86 0.53 -8.41 -10.41
N LEU A 87 1.81 -8.65 -10.12
CA LEU A 87 2.26 -9.56 -9.09
C LEU A 87 2.73 -8.74 -7.89
N LYS A 88 2.30 -9.14 -6.70
CA LYS A 88 2.83 -8.69 -5.42
C LYS A 88 3.74 -9.81 -4.91
N VAL A 89 4.98 -9.46 -4.62
CA VAL A 89 6.04 -10.36 -4.17
C VAL A 89 6.44 -9.89 -2.78
N GLU A 90 6.17 -10.73 -1.80
CA GLU A 90 6.58 -10.51 -0.43
C GLU A 90 7.99 -11.06 -0.23
N ILE A 91 8.87 -10.23 0.33
CA ILE A 91 10.22 -10.62 0.70
C ILE A 91 10.46 -10.39 2.19
N LEU A 92 11.20 -11.31 2.81
CA LEU A 92 11.50 -11.29 4.23
C LEU A 92 13.01 -11.19 4.46
N LYS A 93 13.43 -10.40 5.44
CA LYS A 93 14.79 -10.43 5.97
C LYS A 93 14.80 -10.04 7.44
N ASP A 94 15.39 -10.91 8.27
CA ASP A 94 15.55 -10.66 9.72
C ASP A 94 14.23 -10.28 10.42
N GLY A 95 13.11 -10.87 9.98
CA GLY A 95 11.75 -10.59 10.49
C GLY A 95 11.09 -9.33 9.92
N ILE A 96 11.74 -8.64 8.98
CA ILE A 96 11.18 -7.49 8.27
C ILE A 96 10.58 -7.96 6.95
N GLU A 97 9.29 -7.71 6.76
CA GLU A 97 8.56 -7.95 5.51
C GLU A 97 8.58 -6.71 4.62
N GLN A 98 8.68 -6.93 3.31
CA GLN A 98 8.55 -5.88 2.31
C GLN A 98 7.79 -6.38 1.09
N ASN A 99 6.84 -5.57 0.63
CA ASN A 99 6.08 -5.83 -0.58
C ASN A 99 6.73 -5.19 -1.80
N LEU A 100 6.97 -6.00 -2.83
CA LEU A 100 7.50 -5.59 -4.12
C LEU A 100 6.51 -5.91 -5.23
N TYR A 101 6.52 -5.11 -6.30
CA TYR A 101 5.53 -5.24 -7.37
C TYR A 101 6.18 -5.50 -8.71
N PHE A 102 5.59 -6.44 -9.45
CA PHE A 102 6.06 -6.85 -10.77
C PHE A 102 4.91 -6.94 -11.77
N THR A 103 5.20 -6.73 -13.04
CA THR A 103 4.27 -7.09 -14.10
C THR A 103 4.15 -8.62 -14.21
N ASN A 104 3.09 -9.11 -14.85
CA ASN A 104 2.92 -10.56 -15.07
C ASN A 104 4.09 -11.21 -15.87
N ASP A 105 4.88 -10.41 -16.63
CA ASP A 105 6.07 -10.90 -17.34
C ASP A 105 7.38 -10.78 -16.54
N GLY A 106 7.31 -10.35 -15.27
CA GLY A 106 8.41 -10.31 -14.31
C GLY A 106 9.26 -9.03 -14.36
N LYS A 107 8.76 -7.93 -14.91
CA LYS A 107 9.44 -6.61 -14.87
C LYS A 107 9.04 -5.86 -13.61
N TRP A 108 9.88 -4.92 -13.18
CA TRP A 108 9.52 -4.03 -12.07
C TRP A 108 8.25 -3.25 -12.41
N PHE A 109 7.29 -3.27 -11.51
CA PHE A 109 6.06 -2.52 -11.62
C PHE A 109 5.99 -1.52 -10.49
N LYS A 110 5.53 -0.31 -10.80
CA LYS A 110 5.25 0.71 -9.79
C LYS A 110 3.75 0.82 -9.65
N ILE A 111 3.23 0.45 -8.49
CA ILE A 111 1.80 0.61 -8.20
C ILE A 111 1.44 2.09 -8.23
N LYS A 112 0.31 2.40 -8.85
CA LYS A 112 -0.36 3.67 -8.57
C LYS A 112 -1.10 3.49 -7.25
N PRO A 113 -1.17 4.52 -6.39
CA PRO A 113 -2.06 4.47 -5.22
C PRO A 113 -3.45 4.03 -5.69
N ILE A 114 -4.03 3.01 -5.04
CA ILE A 114 -5.36 2.50 -5.34
C ILE A 114 -6.34 3.61 -4.98
N ASP A 115 -6.71 4.44 -5.97
CA ASP A 115 -7.54 5.65 -5.89
C ASP A 115 -8.00 6.00 -4.46
N ILE A 116 -7.03 6.45 -3.65
CA ILE A 116 -7.27 6.97 -2.32
C ILE A 116 -7.66 8.41 -2.58
N SER A 117 -8.86 8.63 -3.10
CA SER A 117 -9.42 9.96 -3.20
C SER A 117 -9.45 10.49 -1.78
N SER A 118 -8.51 11.37 -1.43
CA SER A 118 -8.43 11.90 -0.07
C SER A 118 -9.78 12.53 0.24
N THR A 119 -10.38 12.18 1.37
CA THR A 119 -11.63 12.79 1.85
C THR A 119 -11.44 14.26 2.26
N LEU A 120 -10.23 14.79 2.13
CA LEU A 120 -9.90 16.20 2.33
C LEU A 120 -10.62 17.07 1.30
N ASP A 121 -11.59 17.85 1.78
CA ASP A 121 -12.17 18.94 1.00
C ASP A 121 -11.17 20.09 0.87
N PHE A 122 -10.37 20.05 -0.19
CA PHE A 122 -9.40 21.11 -0.48
C PHE A 122 -10.07 22.48 -0.64
N ASN A 123 -11.35 22.56 -1.02
CA ASN A 123 -12.05 23.84 -1.10
C ASN A 123 -12.25 24.47 0.29
N ALA A 124 -12.44 23.66 1.34
CA ALA A 124 -12.49 24.14 2.72
C ALA A 124 -11.11 24.66 3.17
N VAL A 125 -10.03 23.95 2.84
CA VAL A 125 -8.65 24.36 3.15
C VAL A 125 -8.29 25.66 2.45
N GLU A 126 -8.63 25.81 1.16
CA GLU A 126 -8.33 27.01 0.38
C GLU A 126 -9.06 28.27 0.87
N LYS A 127 -10.17 28.12 1.60
CA LYS A 127 -10.91 29.23 2.20
C LYS A 127 -10.28 29.74 3.50
N ASN A 128 -9.44 28.94 4.17
CA ASN A 128 -8.80 29.29 5.43
C ASN A 128 -7.83 30.49 5.27
N SER A 129 -7.90 31.46 6.17
CA SER A 129 -7.09 32.69 6.11
C SER A 129 -5.59 32.42 6.26
N MET A 130 -5.21 31.51 7.17
CA MET A 130 -3.82 31.09 7.36
C MET A 130 -3.27 30.46 6.08
N TYR A 131 -4.07 29.59 5.45
CA TYR A 131 -3.70 28.95 4.19
C TYR A 131 -3.52 29.95 3.04
N LYS A 132 -4.39 30.97 2.96
CA LYS A 132 -4.26 32.05 1.97
C LYS A 132 -2.98 32.86 2.18
N SER A 133 -2.64 33.18 3.44
CA SER A 133 -1.43 33.93 3.78
C SER A 133 -0.13 33.13 3.66
N ALA A 134 -0.21 31.79 3.65
CA ALA A 134 0.96 30.94 3.50
C ALA A 134 1.56 31.08 2.09
N LYS A 135 2.87 31.31 2.02
CA LYS A 135 3.64 31.34 0.77
C LYS A 135 3.64 29.97 0.08
N TYR A 136 3.72 28.92 0.89
CA TYR A 136 3.71 27.53 0.43
C TYR A 136 2.29 26.93 0.49
N LYS A 137 1.95 26.11 -0.51
CA LYS A 137 0.65 25.46 -0.61
C LYS A 137 0.81 23.99 -0.21
N PHE A 138 0.52 23.68 1.06
CA PHE A 138 0.81 22.38 1.68
C PHE A 138 0.21 21.15 0.98
N HIS A 139 -0.84 21.32 0.18
CA HIS A 139 -1.42 20.23 -0.61
C HIS A 139 -0.87 20.12 -2.05
N LYS A 140 0.07 21.00 -2.43
CA LYS A 140 0.74 21.01 -3.73
C LYS A 140 2.25 20.89 -3.53
N PRO A 141 2.75 19.67 -3.30
CA PRO A 141 4.18 19.46 -3.14
C PRO A 141 4.93 19.80 -4.44
N ASP A 142 6.08 20.49 -4.33
CA ASP A 142 6.98 20.72 -5.47
C ASP A 142 7.66 19.43 -5.94
N SER A 143 7.81 18.45 -5.05
CA SER A 143 8.42 17.16 -5.32
C SER A 143 7.85 16.10 -4.37
N VAL A 144 7.73 14.88 -4.86
CA VAL A 144 7.21 13.73 -4.10
C VAL A 144 8.23 12.60 -4.21
N TYR A 145 8.63 12.06 -3.06
CA TYR A 145 9.56 10.95 -2.96
C TYR A 145 8.83 9.76 -2.35
N GLU A 146 9.02 8.57 -2.90
CA GLU A 146 8.52 7.37 -2.25
C GLU A 146 9.47 6.90 -1.17
N MET A 147 8.93 6.77 0.03
CA MET A 147 9.61 6.20 1.18
C MET A 147 9.41 4.69 1.22
N PRO A 148 10.38 3.92 1.77
CA PRO A 148 10.16 2.52 2.16
C PRO A 148 8.93 2.40 3.07
N ASP A 149 8.24 1.26 3.03
CA ASP A 149 7.01 1.04 3.81
C ASP A 149 7.18 1.35 5.29
N LEU A 150 8.31 0.94 5.88
CA LEU A 150 8.70 1.22 7.27
C LEU A 150 8.78 2.72 7.63
N LEU A 151 8.95 3.60 6.65
CA LEU A 151 9.13 5.05 6.84
C LEU A 151 7.97 5.87 6.26
N LYS A 152 6.85 5.23 5.91
CA LYS A 152 5.68 5.92 5.36
C LYS A 152 4.91 6.72 6.41
N GLU A 153 5.01 6.35 7.68
CA GLU A 153 4.35 7.06 8.77
C GLU A 153 5.25 8.14 9.39
N VAL A 154 4.65 9.29 9.69
CA VAL A 154 5.26 10.31 10.54
C VAL A 154 4.79 10.04 11.97
N SER A 155 5.68 9.56 12.83
CA SER A 155 5.40 9.22 14.23
C SER A 155 5.33 10.42 15.17
N GLY A 156 5.84 11.58 14.74
CA GLY A 156 5.81 12.80 15.54
C GLY A 156 6.06 14.06 14.73
N ILE A 157 5.49 15.18 15.20
CA ILE A 157 5.75 16.51 14.64
C ILE A 157 6.15 17.42 15.79
N ALA A 158 7.32 18.06 15.68
CA ALA A 158 7.82 19.01 16.67
C ALA A 158 8.15 20.36 16.04
N LEU A 159 7.90 21.42 16.79
CA LEU A 159 8.25 22.79 16.40
C LEU A 159 9.46 23.25 17.20
N SER A 160 10.51 23.67 16.51
CA SER A 160 11.65 24.37 17.12
C SER A 160 11.40 25.88 17.18
N SER A 161 12.13 26.54 18.07
CA SER A 161 12.13 27.99 18.29
C SER A 161 12.42 28.83 17.03
N GLU A 162 13.00 28.22 15.99
CA GLU A 162 13.35 28.90 14.73
C GLU A 162 12.29 28.73 13.61
N ASN A 163 11.04 28.40 13.95
CA ASN A 163 9.98 28.06 12.98
C ASN A 163 10.34 26.86 12.09
N VAL A 164 11.22 25.99 12.56
CA VAL A 164 11.56 24.73 11.90
C VAL A 164 10.61 23.66 12.42
N ILE A 165 9.93 22.96 11.50
CA ILE A 165 9.08 21.82 11.81
C ILE A 165 9.91 20.56 11.54
N TYR A 166 10.06 19.72 12.56
CA TYR A 166 10.65 18.39 12.45
C TYR A 166 9.51 17.37 12.36
N CYS A 167 9.53 16.56 11.30
CA CYS A 167 8.69 15.37 11.19
C CYS A 167 9.57 14.17 11.52
N ILE A 168 9.22 13.44 12.58
CA ILE A 168 9.90 12.23 13.01
C ILE A 168 9.27 11.05 12.27
N GLN A 169 10.09 10.17 11.72
CA GLN A 169 9.65 9.00 10.96
C GLN A 169 10.12 7.68 11.59
N ASP A 170 10.45 7.69 12.90
CA ASP A 170 10.89 6.50 13.64
C ASP A 170 9.88 6.09 14.73
N GLU A 171 9.82 4.82 15.11
CA GLU A 171 8.93 4.35 16.19
C GLU A 171 9.28 4.90 17.58
N ILE A 172 10.50 5.43 17.73
CA ILE A 172 11.06 5.87 19.02
C ILE A 172 10.69 7.34 19.32
N GLY A 173 10.22 8.10 18.33
CA GLY A 173 9.73 9.48 18.47
C GLY A 173 10.79 10.45 19.04
N SER A 174 12.08 10.15 18.90
CA SER A 174 13.12 10.85 19.66
C SER A 174 13.83 11.92 18.82
N ILE A 175 13.64 13.19 19.21
CA ILE A 175 14.42 14.32 18.69
C ILE A 175 15.50 14.64 19.71
N PHE A 176 16.76 14.45 19.34
CA PHE A 176 17.88 15.02 20.09
C PHE A 176 18.15 16.44 19.58
N ALA A 177 18.03 17.41 20.49
CA ALA A 177 18.32 18.82 20.26
C ALA A 177 19.64 19.21 20.94
#